data_AF-A0AAV1GKW7-F1
#
_entry.id   AF-A0AAV1GKW7-F1
#
_cell.length_a   1.000
_cell.length_b   1.000
_cell.length_c   1.000
_cell.angle_alpha   90.00
_cell.angle_beta   90.00
_cell.angle_gamma   90.00
#
_symmetry.space_group_name_H-M   'P 1'
#
loop_
_entity.id
_entity.type
_entity.pdbx_description
1 polymer ?
#
loop_
_entity_poly.entity_id
_entity_poly.type
_entity_poly.pdbx_seq_one_letter_code
_entity_poly.pdbx_strand_id
1 'polypeptide(L)'
;MLMSAMYIVMESQFDYSVHDMPVLRRWWCLLLLENNSLNSCGKIFAHWTKECQELIAGKHTPVFSLKRKAEQQDIEETMTQTASDVQRMCMADSMQFCVYQTSNNTGERLLYPEVNFMKWVQCKTCRGWLHQDCAGIEMEPFDCGCEDSIEHPRIKDAVDSGGIHAVFSKTQIKTLHDDLLSGKIRSNRMFLWRNPATSLRLKQHLKIRTLSWSEQRMFELLRFIEEATTISEKIKRGEIHLLDFVFDVMLPELLIKALQEHGITRFRAEQMMACGNIF
;
A
#
# COMPACT_ATOMS: atom_id res chain seq x y z
N MET A 1 -14.23 -9.76 27.10
CA MET A 1 -14.01 -11.22 27.25
C MET A 1 -12.63 -11.65 26.76
N LEU A 2 -12.15 -11.23 25.57
CA LEU A 2 -10.79 -11.56 25.09
C LEU A 2 -9.64 -11.00 25.95
N MET A 3 -9.71 -9.73 26.37
CA MET A 3 -8.75 -9.16 27.34
C MET A 3 -8.70 -9.98 28.63
N SER A 4 -9.87 -10.38 29.14
CA SER A 4 -9.94 -11.16 30.37
C SER A 4 -9.38 -12.57 30.18
N ALA A 5 -9.67 -13.19 29.03
CA ALA A 5 -9.10 -14.48 28.65
C ALA A 5 -7.57 -14.42 28.50
N MET A 6 -7.02 -13.32 27.97
CA MET A 6 -5.58 -13.14 27.81
C MET A 6 -4.86 -13.00 29.16
N TYR A 7 -5.41 -12.23 30.11
CA TYR A 7 -4.85 -12.15 31.47
C TYR A 7 -4.95 -13.49 32.22
N ILE A 8 -6.04 -14.24 32.02
CA ILE A 8 -6.22 -15.59 32.59
C ILE A 8 -5.20 -16.57 31.99
N VAL A 9 -4.98 -16.54 30.67
CA VAL A 9 -4.01 -17.41 29.97
C VAL A 9 -2.56 -17.05 30.31
N MET A 10 -2.27 -15.76 30.53
CA MET A 10 -0.94 -15.29 30.93
C MET A 10 -0.73 -15.27 32.45
N GLU A 11 -1.66 -15.82 33.25
CA GLU A 11 -1.65 -15.82 34.72
C GLU A 11 -1.32 -14.45 35.36
N SER A 12 -1.78 -13.37 34.72
CA SER A 12 -1.51 -12.00 35.15
C SER A 12 -2.69 -11.40 35.91
N GLN A 13 -2.41 -10.55 36.90
CA GLN A 13 -3.46 -9.86 37.64
C GLN A 13 -4.10 -8.78 36.77
N PHE A 14 -5.44 -8.72 36.78
CA PHE A 14 -6.17 -7.66 36.09
C PHE A 14 -5.79 -6.31 36.67
N ASP A 15 -5.29 -5.42 35.82
CA ASP A 15 -4.94 -4.03 36.16
C ASP A 15 -6.09 -3.06 35.87
N TYR A 16 -7.29 -3.58 35.57
CA TYR A 16 -8.50 -2.81 35.32
C TYR A 16 -9.64 -3.27 36.22
N SER A 17 -10.50 -2.32 36.58
CA SER A 17 -11.67 -2.54 37.43
C SER A 17 -12.97 -2.62 36.60
N VAL A 18 -14.07 -2.96 37.28
CA VAL A 18 -15.42 -2.93 36.67
C VAL A 18 -15.78 -1.52 36.19
N HIS A 19 -15.23 -0.46 36.79
CA HIS A 19 -15.47 0.92 36.40
C HIS A 19 -14.77 1.32 35.09
N ASP A 20 -13.75 0.57 34.67
CA ASP A 20 -13.01 0.80 33.42
C ASP A 20 -13.67 0.10 32.22
N MET A 21 -14.63 -0.79 32.48
CA MET A 21 -15.35 -1.54 31.44
C MET A 21 -16.02 -0.67 30.37
N PRO A 22 -16.62 0.50 30.66
CA PRO A 22 -17.17 1.38 29.62
C PRO A 22 -16.09 1.91 28.66
N VAL A 23 -14.91 2.24 29.20
CA VAL A 23 -13.78 2.78 28.42
C VAL A 23 -13.16 1.66 27.57
N LEU A 24 -12.94 0.48 28.16
CA LEU A 24 -12.44 -0.69 27.46
C LEU A 24 -13.40 -1.14 26.35
N ARG A 25 -14.71 -1.10 26.58
CA ARG A 25 -15.72 -1.38 25.54
C ARG A 25 -15.66 -0.36 24.40
N ARG A 26 -15.53 0.92 24.72
CA ARG A 26 -15.43 2.00 23.72
C ARG A 26 -14.19 1.83 22.86
N TRP A 27 -13.04 1.56 23.48
CA TRP A 27 -11.78 1.28 22.78
C TRP A 27 -11.88 0.05 21.88
N TRP A 28 -12.49 -1.03 22.37
CA TRP A 28 -12.76 -2.22 21.55
C TRP A 28 -13.71 -1.96 20.38
N CYS A 29 -14.75 -1.16 20.58
CA CYS A 29 -15.64 -0.78 19.49
C CYS A 29 -14.89 0.03 18.43
N LEU A 30 -14.02 0.95 18.83
CA LEU A 30 -13.16 1.71 17.92
C LEU A 30 -12.21 0.77 17.15
N LEU A 31 -11.54 -0.16 17.82
CA LEU A 31 -10.69 -1.17 17.18
C LEU A 31 -11.45 -2.08 16.20
N LEU A 32 -12.68 -2.47 16.53
CA LEU A 32 -13.51 -3.30 15.65
C LEU A 32 -14.01 -2.51 14.43
N LEU A 33 -14.31 -1.22 14.62
CA LEU A 33 -14.68 -0.28 13.56
C LEU A 33 -13.49 0.05 12.65
N GLU A 34 -12.28 0.15 13.21
CA GLU A 34 -11.03 0.39 12.49
C GLU A 34 -10.59 -0.83 11.68
N ASN A 35 -10.84 -2.05 12.18
CA ASN A 35 -10.38 -3.28 11.54
C ASN A 35 -11.41 -3.95 10.62
N ASN A 36 -12.70 -3.63 10.76
CA ASN A 36 -13.75 -4.15 9.88
C ASN A 36 -14.48 -3.01 9.20
N SER A 37 -14.29 -2.85 7.89
CA SER A 37 -15.12 -1.94 7.07
C SER A 37 -16.59 -2.25 7.30
N LEU A 38 -17.38 -1.25 7.71
CA LEU A 38 -18.79 -1.36 8.09
C LEU A 38 -19.71 -1.66 6.91
N ASN A 39 -19.56 -2.81 6.29
CA ASN A 39 -20.61 -3.42 5.51
C ASN A 39 -21.40 -4.33 6.45
N SER A 40 -22.65 -3.92 6.72
CA SER A 40 -23.68 -4.60 7.53
C SER A 40 -23.57 -4.61 9.07
N CYS A 41 -22.38 -4.69 9.68
CA CYS A 41 -22.27 -4.79 11.17
C CYS A 41 -22.42 -3.44 11.91
N GLY A 42 -22.25 -2.31 11.24
CA GLY A 42 -22.30 -0.97 11.85
C GLY A 42 -23.69 -0.51 12.28
N LYS A 43 -24.75 -1.17 11.78
CA LYS A 43 -26.13 -0.92 12.21
C LYS A 43 -26.42 -1.40 13.63
N ILE A 44 -25.66 -2.38 14.13
CA ILE A 44 -25.86 -2.95 15.47
C ILE A 44 -25.28 -2.02 16.56
N PHE A 45 -24.22 -1.27 16.25
CA PHE A 45 -23.56 -0.35 17.19
C PHE A 45 -24.18 1.05 17.25
N ALA A 46 -24.92 1.47 16.21
CA ALA A 46 -25.62 2.77 16.19
C ALA A 46 -26.72 2.91 17.28
N HIS A 47 -27.12 1.79 17.89
CA HIS A 47 -28.14 1.78 18.94
C HIS A 47 -27.67 2.33 20.30
N TRP A 48 -26.36 2.56 20.48
CA TRP A 48 -25.75 2.72 21.81
C TRP A 48 -25.50 4.16 22.27
N THR A 49 -25.71 5.18 21.43
CA THR A 49 -25.55 6.59 21.85
C THR A 49 -26.69 7.47 21.34
N LYS A 50 -27.16 8.37 22.21
CA LYS A 50 -28.28 9.27 21.95
C LYS A 50 -27.94 10.25 20.81
N GLU A 51 -26.66 10.64 20.73
CA GLU A 51 -26.13 11.52 19.69
C GLU A 51 -26.21 10.88 18.29
N CYS A 52 -25.97 9.58 18.16
CA CYS A 52 -26.06 8.87 16.88
C CYS A 52 -27.52 8.66 16.44
N GLN A 53 -28.43 8.45 17.40
CA GLN A 53 -29.87 8.37 17.12
C GLN A 53 -30.42 9.71 16.64
N GLU A 54 -29.96 10.82 17.22
CA GLU A 54 -30.35 12.18 16.79
C GLU A 54 -29.76 12.56 15.43
N LEU A 55 -28.55 12.10 15.10
CA LEU A 55 -27.95 12.27 13.78
C LEU A 55 -28.73 11.52 12.69
N ILE A 56 -29.14 10.27 12.96
CA ILE A 56 -29.97 9.46 12.04
C ILE A 56 -31.38 10.05 11.91
N ALA A 57 -31.92 10.64 12.99
CA ALA A 57 -33.20 11.34 12.98
C ALA A 57 -33.14 12.73 12.31
N GLY A 58 -31.99 13.13 11.76
CA GLY A 58 -31.81 14.40 11.04
C GLY A 58 -31.82 15.65 11.93
N LYS A 59 -31.63 15.51 13.24
CA LYS A 59 -31.62 16.64 14.20
C LYS A 59 -30.28 17.38 14.25
N HIS A 60 -29.21 16.79 13.72
CA HIS A 60 -27.88 17.41 13.63
C HIS A 60 -27.44 17.52 12.16
N THR A 61 -26.98 18.69 11.74
CA THR A 61 -26.35 18.87 10.42
C THR A 61 -24.91 18.34 10.44
N PRO A 62 -24.48 17.53 9.44
CA PRO A 62 -23.10 17.07 9.35
C PRO A 62 -22.12 18.26 9.28
N VAL A 63 -21.08 18.24 10.10
CA VAL A 63 -20.14 19.37 10.30
C VAL A 63 -19.22 19.62 9.10
N PHE A 64 -19.27 18.81 8.03
CA PHE A 64 -18.50 19.06 6.81
C PHE A 64 -19.32 18.81 5.55
N SER A 65 -19.76 19.89 4.90
CA SER A 65 -20.12 19.88 3.49
C SER A 65 -19.00 20.56 2.70
N LEU A 66 -18.26 19.80 1.90
CA LEU A 66 -17.34 20.38 0.93
C LEU A 66 -18.19 21.02 -0.18
N LYS A 67 -18.10 22.34 -0.33
CA LYS A 67 -18.79 23.08 -1.39
C LYS A 67 -18.16 22.75 -2.75
N ARG A 68 -18.97 22.25 -3.68
CA ARG A 68 -18.65 22.20 -5.12
C ARG A 68 -18.42 23.63 -5.62
N LYS A 69 -17.30 23.87 -6.30
CA LYS A 69 -17.09 25.02 -7.17
C LYS A 69 -17.02 24.51 -8.61
N ALA A 70 -17.91 25.01 -9.46
CA ALA A 70 -17.91 24.82 -10.90
C ALA A 70 -17.45 26.13 -11.55
N GLU A 71 -16.62 26.03 -12.60
CA GLU A 71 -16.31 27.00 -13.68
C GLU A 71 -15.04 26.42 -14.37
N GLN A 72 -15.07 25.73 -15.52
CA GLN A 72 -15.36 26.15 -16.90
C GLN A 72 -14.65 27.43 -17.34
N GLN A 73 -13.42 27.29 -17.86
CA GLN A 73 -12.97 27.86 -19.15
C GLN A 73 -11.51 27.47 -19.44
N ASP A 74 -11.31 26.92 -20.64
CA ASP A 74 -10.08 26.72 -21.44
C ASP A 74 -10.09 25.33 -22.10
N ILE A 75 -11.16 25.13 -22.87
CA ILE A 75 -11.35 24.00 -23.79
C ILE A 75 -11.02 24.57 -25.16
N GLU A 76 -9.82 24.33 -25.68
CA GLU A 76 -9.63 24.31 -27.14
C GLU A 76 -8.33 23.62 -27.59
N GLU A 77 -7.33 23.41 -26.73
CA GLU A 77 -6.12 22.67 -27.11
C GLU A 77 -6.10 21.18 -26.66
N THR A 78 -7.02 20.75 -25.79
CA THR A 78 -7.07 19.39 -25.21
C THR A 78 -7.87 18.37 -26.05
N MET A 79 -8.52 18.81 -27.13
CA MET A 79 -9.58 18.03 -27.80
C MET A 79 -9.09 16.96 -28.79
N THR A 80 -7.80 16.87 -29.09
CA THR A 80 -7.29 15.88 -30.08
C THR A 80 -6.66 14.63 -29.46
N GLN A 81 -6.42 14.57 -28.14
CA GLN A 81 -5.87 13.37 -27.48
C GLN A 81 -6.83 12.69 -26.49
N THR A 82 -7.85 13.40 -25.99
CA THR A 82 -8.76 12.88 -24.96
C THR A 82 -9.80 11.89 -25.47
N ALA A 83 -10.08 11.86 -26.78
CA ALA A 83 -11.10 10.97 -27.33
C ALA A 83 -10.71 9.48 -27.35
N SER A 84 -9.40 9.14 -27.32
CA SER A 84 -8.95 7.73 -27.39
C SER A 84 -8.64 7.08 -26.03
N ASP A 85 -8.56 7.84 -24.95
CA ASP A 85 -8.20 7.33 -23.62
C ASP A 85 -9.41 6.84 -22.80
N VAL A 86 -10.64 7.12 -23.25
CA VAL A 86 -11.89 6.79 -22.54
C VAL A 86 -12.10 5.27 -22.35
N GLN A 87 -11.32 4.42 -23.02
CA GLN A 87 -11.46 2.96 -22.95
C GLN A 87 -10.26 2.22 -22.36
N ARG A 88 -9.20 2.92 -21.92
CA ARG A 88 -8.00 2.28 -21.36
C ARG A 88 -8.15 2.14 -19.85
N MET A 89 -8.25 0.90 -19.38
CA MET A 89 -8.21 0.58 -17.95
C MET A 89 -6.87 -0.08 -17.60
N CYS A 90 -6.20 0.43 -16.59
CA CYS A 90 -4.96 -0.15 -16.08
C CYS A 90 -5.27 -1.51 -15.43
N MET A 91 -4.64 -2.59 -15.89
CA MET A 91 -4.83 -3.93 -15.30
C MET A 91 -4.47 -4.00 -13.82
N ALA A 92 -3.56 -3.14 -13.36
CA ALA A 92 -3.19 -3.03 -11.95
C ALA A 92 -4.30 -2.42 -11.08
N ASP A 93 -5.30 -1.76 -11.68
CA ASP A 93 -6.35 -1.07 -10.94
C ASP A 93 -7.31 -2.03 -10.24
N SER A 94 -7.76 -3.08 -10.94
CA SER A 94 -8.66 -4.10 -10.38
C SER A 94 -8.07 -4.87 -9.19
N MET A 95 -6.74 -4.94 -9.11
CA MET A 95 -6.00 -5.57 -8.02
C MET A 95 -5.52 -4.58 -6.95
N GLN A 96 -5.82 -3.30 -7.14
CA GLN A 96 -5.43 -2.19 -6.26
C GLN A 96 -3.91 -1.93 -6.19
N PHE A 97 -3.17 -2.29 -7.25
CA PHE A 97 -1.72 -2.04 -7.37
C PHE A 97 -1.39 -0.86 -8.30
N CYS A 98 -2.38 -0.28 -8.99
CA CYS A 98 -2.17 0.84 -9.90
C CYS A 98 -1.56 2.04 -9.15
N VAL A 99 -0.50 2.66 -9.70
CA VAL A 99 0.16 3.85 -9.13
C VAL A 99 -0.81 5.03 -9.00
N TYR A 100 -1.81 5.07 -9.88
CA TYR A 100 -2.80 6.12 -9.99
C TYR A 100 -4.19 5.62 -9.57
N GLN A 101 -4.28 4.89 -8.45
CA GLN A 101 -5.55 4.37 -7.92
C GLN A 101 -6.65 5.44 -7.97
N THR A 102 -7.84 5.04 -8.40
CA THR A 102 -9.05 5.87 -8.35
C THR A 102 -9.98 5.41 -7.24
N SER A 103 -10.70 6.34 -6.64
CA SER A 103 -11.74 6.05 -5.66
C SER A 103 -12.96 5.43 -6.36
N ASN A 104 -13.34 4.22 -5.99
CA ASN A 104 -14.55 3.57 -6.53
C ASN A 104 -15.84 4.37 -6.23
N ASN A 105 -15.84 5.22 -5.20
CA ASN A 105 -17.01 5.97 -4.77
C ASN A 105 -17.16 7.30 -5.52
N THR A 106 -16.04 7.96 -5.84
CA THR A 106 -16.03 9.30 -6.42
C THR A 106 -15.54 9.34 -7.86
N GLY A 107 -14.86 8.28 -8.33
CA GLY A 107 -14.15 8.25 -9.61
C GLY A 107 -12.88 9.10 -9.65
N GLU A 108 -12.59 9.85 -8.58
CA GLU A 108 -11.45 10.75 -8.51
C GLU A 108 -10.16 9.99 -8.21
N ARG A 109 -9.03 10.53 -8.70
CA ARG A 109 -7.71 9.94 -8.46
C ARG A 109 -7.34 10.10 -6.98
N LEU A 110 -7.10 8.97 -6.32
CA LEU A 110 -6.75 8.88 -4.92
C LEU A 110 -5.25 9.13 -4.68
N LEU A 111 -4.40 8.63 -5.59
CA LEU A 111 -2.95 8.70 -5.47
C LEU A 111 -2.37 9.53 -6.61
N TYR A 112 -1.42 10.42 -6.29
CA TYR A 112 -0.81 11.35 -7.24
C TYR A 112 -1.85 12.17 -8.07
N PRO A 113 -2.81 12.85 -7.42
CA PRO A 113 -3.84 13.63 -8.11
C PRO A 113 -3.27 14.74 -9.00
N GLU A 114 -2.08 15.25 -8.70
CA GLU A 114 -1.38 16.29 -9.45
C GLU A 114 -0.86 15.85 -10.83
N VAL A 115 -0.84 14.54 -11.13
CA VAL A 115 -0.29 14.02 -12.39
C VAL A 115 -1.31 14.13 -13.52
N ASN A 116 -1.21 15.17 -14.35
CA ASN A 116 -2.20 15.39 -15.40
C ASN A 116 -2.10 14.43 -16.58
N PHE A 117 -0.92 13.83 -16.81
CA PHE A 117 -0.67 12.95 -17.95
C PHE A 117 -0.03 11.64 -17.51
N MET A 118 -0.62 10.52 -17.94
CA MET A 118 -0.15 9.18 -17.63
C MET A 118 0.26 8.51 -18.94
N LYS A 119 1.51 8.05 -19.00
CA LYS A 119 1.99 7.25 -20.13
C LYS A 119 1.44 5.84 -20.02
N TRP A 120 0.98 5.29 -21.13
CA TRP A 120 0.41 3.95 -21.24
C TRP A 120 1.32 3.03 -22.04
N VAL A 121 1.35 1.76 -21.65
CA VAL A 121 1.98 0.68 -22.41
C VAL A 121 0.97 -0.45 -22.57
N GLN A 122 1.02 -1.15 -23.70
CA GLN A 122 0.15 -2.29 -23.97
C GLN A 122 0.98 -3.58 -24.01
N CYS A 123 0.54 -4.60 -23.28
CA CYS A 123 1.16 -5.91 -23.36
C CYS A 123 0.98 -6.48 -24.78
N LYS A 124 2.08 -6.90 -25.41
CA LYS A 124 2.07 -7.50 -26.76
C LYS A 124 1.28 -8.81 -26.81
N THR A 125 1.19 -9.51 -25.68
CA THR A 125 0.64 -10.86 -25.55
C THR A 125 -0.84 -10.84 -25.18
N CYS A 126 -1.20 -10.41 -23.95
CA CYS A 126 -2.60 -10.36 -23.52
C CYS A 126 -3.36 -9.10 -23.98
N ARG A 127 -2.69 -8.16 -24.67
CA ARG A 127 -3.26 -6.87 -25.12
C ARG A 127 -3.81 -5.96 -24.01
N GLY A 128 -3.52 -6.29 -22.75
CA GLY A 128 -3.91 -5.48 -21.60
C GLY A 128 -3.08 -4.22 -21.44
N TRP A 129 -3.71 -3.17 -20.89
CA TRP A 129 -3.11 -1.85 -20.70
C TRP A 129 -2.57 -1.66 -19.29
N LEU A 130 -1.40 -1.04 -19.17
CA LEU A 130 -0.83 -0.60 -17.91
C LEU A 130 -0.33 0.83 -18.06
N HIS A 131 -0.39 1.61 -16.98
CA HIS A 131 0.44 2.81 -16.91
C HIS A 131 1.92 2.39 -16.91
N GLN A 132 2.78 3.20 -17.51
CA GLN A 132 4.22 2.97 -17.57
C GLN A 132 4.81 2.75 -16.16
N ASP A 133 4.38 3.55 -15.18
CA ASP A 133 4.80 3.40 -13.77
C ASP A 133 4.34 2.08 -13.15
N CYS A 134 3.17 1.56 -13.56
CA CYS A 134 2.66 0.26 -13.11
C CYS A 134 3.37 -0.92 -13.78
N ALA A 135 3.82 -0.76 -15.02
CA ALA A 135 4.66 -1.74 -15.71
C ALA A 135 6.10 -1.74 -15.15
N GLY A 136 6.58 -0.58 -14.73
CA GLY A 136 7.90 -0.36 -14.17
C GLY A 136 9.03 -0.39 -15.20
N ILE A 137 8.71 -0.13 -16.47
CA ILE A 137 9.67 -0.12 -17.60
C ILE A 137 9.44 1.11 -18.49
N GLU A 138 10.42 1.45 -19.33
CA GLU A 138 10.30 2.55 -20.30
C GLU A 138 10.29 2.12 -21.77
N MET A 139 10.32 0.80 -22.05
CA MET A 139 10.59 0.28 -23.39
C MET A 139 9.42 -0.50 -23.99
N GLU A 140 9.24 -0.34 -25.30
CA GLU A 140 8.45 -1.23 -26.15
C GLU A 140 9.40 -2.11 -27.00
N PRO A 141 9.05 -3.38 -27.28
CA PRO A 141 7.79 -4.06 -26.98
C PRO A 141 7.68 -4.52 -25.52
N PHE A 142 6.49 -4.35 -24.92
CA PHE A 142 6.20 -4.72 -23.53
C PHE A 142 5.50 -6.08 -23.42
N ASP A 143 5.91 -6.91 -22.47
CA ASP A 143 5.18 -8.08 -22.01
C ASP A 143 4.90 -7.94 -20.51
N CYS A 144 3.65 -8.12 -20.08
CA CYS A 144 3.28 -8.00 -18.67
C CYS A 144 3.59 -9.25 -17.84
N GLY A 145 4.07 -10.34 -18.45
CA GLY A 145 4.28 -11.63 -17.79
C GLY A 145 2.99 -12.42 -17.62
N CYS A 146 2.03 -12.25 -18.54
CA CYS A 146 0.74 -12.95 -18.48
C CYS A 146 0.84 -14.46 -18.78
N GLU A 147 1.91 -14.89 -19.44
CA GLU A 147 2.19 -16.30 -19.73
C GLU A 147 3.18 -16.92 -18.73
N ASP A 148 3.82 -16.10 -17.89
CA ASP A 148 4.77 -16.60 -16.91
C ASP A 148 4.04 -17.44 -15.84
N SER A 149 4.68 -18.52 -15.40
CA SER A 149 4.33 -19.17 -14.15
C SER A 149 4.47 -18.16 -12.98
N ILE A 150 3.64 -18.27 -11.96
CA ILE A 150 3.77 -17.43 -10.75
C ILE A 150 4.99 -17.87 -9.92
N GLU A 151 5.52 -19.06 -10.17
CA GLU A 151 6.68 -19.59 -9.46
C GLU A 151 7.98 -19.08 -10.07
N HIS A 152 8.70 -18.25 -9.31
CA HIS A 152 10.05 -17.83 -9.68
C HIS A 152 11.02 -18.06 -8.51
N PRO A 153 11.56 -19.29 -8.35
CA PRO A 153 12.39 -19.67 -7.20
C PRO A 153 13.77 -18.98 -7.15
N ARG A 154 14.18 -18.27 -8.22
CA ARG A 154 15.57 -17.79 -8.36
C ARG A 154 16.08 -16.87 -7.26
N ILE A 155 15.23 -16.00 -6.70
CA ILE A 155 15.67 -15.06 -5.67
C ILE A 155 15.81 -15.75 -4.31
N LYS A 156 14.91 -16.68 -3.97
CA LYS A 156 15.02 -17.46 -2.74
C LYS A 156 16.28 -18.30 -2.77
N ASP A 157 16.50 -19.04 -3.86
CA ASP A 157 17.67 -19.89 -4.03
C ASP A 157 18.96 -19.07 -3.97
N ALA A 158 18.96 -17.87 -4.56
CA ALA A 158 20.08 -16.94 -4.51
C ALA A 158 20.35 -16.42 -3.08
N VAL A 159 19.30 -16.08 -2.32
CA VAL A 159 19.43 -15.66 -0.91
C VAL A 159 19.86 -16.82 -0.01
N ASP A 160 19.33 -18.02 -0.23
CA ASP A 160 19.66 -19.18 0.59
C ASP A 160 21.12 -19.60 0.37
N SER A 161 21.57 -19.63 -0.89
CA SER A 161 22.93 -20.04 -1.27
C SER A 161 23.98 -18.95 -1.07
N GLY A 162 23.65 -17.71 -1.41
CA GLY A 162 24.58 -16.58 -1.47
C GLY A 162 24.30 -15.46 -0.47
N GLY A 163 23.25 -15.57 0.33
CA GLY A 163 22.83 -14.51 1.26
C GLY A 163 22.19 -13.30 0.58
N ILE A 164 21.80 -12.31 1.38
CA ILE A 164 21.13 -11.09 0.89
C ILE A 164 21.97 -10.33 -0.16
N HIS A 165 23.30 -10.32 -0.01
CA HIS A 165 24.19 -9.61 -0.92
C HIS A 165 24.28 -10.23 -2.32
N ALA A 166 23.82 -11.48 -2.50
CA ALA A 166 23.74 -12.11 -3.82
C ALA A 166 22.59 -11.53 -4.68
N VAL A 167 21.60 -10.92 -4.03
CA VAL A 167 20.42 -10.35 -4.70
C VAL A 167 20.39 -8.83 -4.62
N PHE A 168 20.88 -8.25 -3.53
CA PHE A 168 20.81 -6.81 -3.29
C PHE A 168 22.21 -6.21 -3.17
N SER A 169 22.41 -5.06 -3.79
CA SER A 169 23.63 -4.26 -3.60
C SER A 169 23.34 -2.98 -2.80
N LYS A 170 24.32 -2.50 -2.02
CA LYS A 170 24.18 -1.26 -1.24
C LYS A 170 23.90 -0.04 -2.12
N THR A 171 24.52 0.01 -3.29
CA THR A 171 24.34 1.09 -4.27
C THR A 171 22.93 1.13 -4.84
N GLN A 172 22.35 -0.04 -5.15
CA GLN A 172 20.98 -0.17 -5.60
C GLN A 172 19.99 0.25 -4.50
N ILE A 173 20.21 -0.20 -3.26
CA ILE A 173 19.35 0.20 -2.12
C ILE A 173 19.37 1.70 -1.91
N LYS A 174 20.57 2.30 -1.91
CA LYS A 174 20.72 3.75 -1.74
C LYS A 174 20.07 4.52 -2.88
N THR A 175 20.27 4.09 -4.12
CA THR A 175 19.64 4.71 -5.30
C THR A 175 18.11 4.63 -5.20
N LEU A 176 17.56 3.47 -4.84
CA LEU A 176 16.11 3.31 -4.68
C LEU A 176 15.56 4.22 -3.57
N HIS A 177 16.24 4.26 -2.43
CA HIS A 177 15.89 5.15 -1.32
C HIS A 177 15.83 6.61 -1.77
N ASP A 178 16.87 7.09 -2.44
CA ASP A 178 16.98 8.48 -2.88
C ASP A 178 15.96 8.80 -4.00
N ASP A 179 15.69 7.84 -4.90
CA ASP A 179 14.69 7.98 -5.97
C ASP A 179 13.25 8.02 -5.41
N LEU A 180 12.95 7.24 -4.37
CA LEU A 180 11.66 7.29 -3.67
C LEU A 180 11.49 8.62 -2.91
N LEU A 181 12.54 9.10 -2.23
CA LEU A 181 12.49 10.36 -1.50
C LEU A 181 12.43 11.58 -2.41
N SER A 182 13.11 11.56 -3.55
CA SER A 182 13.03 12.65 -4.54
C SER A 182 11.73 12.65 -5.34
N GLY A 183 10.98 11.53 -5.34
CA GLY A 183 9.79 11.34 -6.17
C GLY A 183 10.11 11.01 -7.63
N LYS A 184 11.38 10.70 -7.94
CA LYS A 184 11.80 10.21 -9.26
C LYS A 184 11.14 8.87 -9.59
N ILE A 185 10.92 8.02 -8.59
CA ILE A 185 10.09 6.83 -8.70
C ILE A 185 8.79 7.05 -7.93
N ARG A 186 7.65 6.86 -8.60
CA ARG A 186 6.34 6.84 -7.95
C ARG A 186 6.04 5.44 -7.42
N SER A 187 5.61 5.38 -6.16
CA SER A 187 5.14 4.16 -5.50
C SER A 187 3.87 4.46 -4.73
N ASN A 188 2.91 3.52 -4.77
CA ASN A 188 1.70 3.58 -3.95
C ASN A 188 2.02 3.66 -2.47
N ARG A 189 2.93 2.76 -2.04
CA ARG A 189 3.36 2.65 -0.66
C ARG A 189 4.05 3.93 -0.21
N MET A 190 4.88 4.52 -1.07
CA MET A 190 5.53 5.79 -0.79
C MET A 190 4.54 6.95 -0.65
N PHE A 191 3.53 7.03 -1.54
CA PHE A 191 2.48 8.05 -1.44
C PHE A 191 1.68 7.91 -0.14
N LEU A 192 1.28 6.69 0.20
CA LEU A 192 0.50 6.39 1.41
C LEU A 192 1.30 6.60 2.69
N TRP A 193 2.62 6.39 2.66
CA TRP A 193 3.49 6.69 3.79
C TRP A 193 3.58 8.20 4.03
N ARG A 194 3.70 9.01 2.97
CA ARG A 194 3.67 10.48 3.06
C ARG A 194 2.29 11.04 3.43
N ASN A 195 1.23 10.35 3.03
CA ASN A 195 -0.15 10.76 3.20
C ASN A 195 -0.96 9.68 3.92
N PRO A 196 -0.69 9.42 5.22
CA PRO A 196 -1.28 8.30 5.96
C PRO A 196 -2.80 8.38 6.08
N ALA A 197 -3.38 9.58 5.97
CA ALA A 197 -4.83 9.81 6.01
C ALA A 197 -5.56 9.41 4.71
N THR A 198 -4.83 9.14 3.62
CA THR A 198 -5.43 8.90 2.29
C THR A 198 -6.29 7.63 2.26
N SER A 199 -5.75 6.49 2.72
CA SER A 199 -6.51 5.23 2.78
C SER A 199 -5.80 4.17 3.61
N LEU A 200 -6.29 3.94 4.83
CA LEU A 200 -5.82 2.84 5.67
C LEU A 200 -6.07 1.47 5.03
N ARG A 201 -7.24 1.29 4.38
CA ARG A 201 -7.61 0.04 3.69
C ARG A 201 -6.59 -0.30 2.61
N LEU A 202 -6.24 0.67 1.76
CA LEU A 202 -5.27 0.45 0.71
C LEU A 202 -3.86 0.21 1.29
N LYS A 203 -3.49 0.94 2.34
CA LYS A 203 -2.22 0.71 3.05
C LYS A 203 -2.10 -0.74 3.55
N GLN A 204 -3.15 -1.29 4.17
CA GLN A 204 -3.14 -2.68 4.64
C GLN A 204 -3.16 -3.69 3.48
N HIS A 205 -3.91 -3.42 2.40
CA HIS A 205 -3.96 -4.28 1.22
C HIS A 205 -2.59 -4.45 0.55
N LEU A 206 -1.79 -3.38 0.54
CA LEU A 206 -0.47 -3.35 -0.09
C LEU A 206 0.66 -3.93 0.78
N LYS A 207 0.38 -4.33 2.02
CA LYS A 207 1.38 -5.00 2.85
C LYS A 207 1.75 -6.35 2.26
N ILE A 208 3.02 -6.72 2.41
CA ILE A 208 3.51 -8.04 2.00
C ILE A 208 2.83 -9.08 2.89
N ARG A 209 2.15 -10.07 2.29
CA ARG A 209 1.39 -11.07 3.05
C ARG A 209 2.28 -12.11 3.70
N THR A 210 3.33 -12.56 3.02
CA THR A 210 4.30 -13.54 3.55
C THR A 210 5.61 -13.41 2.79
N LEU A 211 6.73 -13.38 3.52
CA LEU A 211 8.07 -13.64 2.99
C LEU A 211 8.53 -14.96 3.58
N SER A 212 8.85 -15.95 2.76
CA SER A 212 9.28 -17.27 3.25
C SER A 212 10.77 -17.31 3.65
N TRP A 213 11.36 -16.14 3.94
CA TRP A 213 12.72 -16.03 4.44
C TRP A 213 12.79 -16.30 5.93
N SER A 214 13.89 -16.91 6.38
CA SER A 214 14.16 -17.06 7.81
C SER A 214 14.33 -15.70 8.47
N GLU A 215 14.08 -15.64 9.79
CA GLU A 215 14.33 -14.43 10.58
C GLU A 215 15.75 -13.90 10.39
N GLN A 216 16.74 -14.81 10.31
CA GLN A 216 18.13 -14.44 10.05
C GLN A 216 18.28 -13.66 8.73
N ARG A 217 17.68 -14.13 7.63
CA ARG A 217 17.75 -13.45 6.33
C ARG A 217 17.02 -12.12 6.35
N MET A 218 15.90 -12.03 7.06
CA MET A 218 15.19 -10.77 7.28
C MET A 218 16.06 -9.76 8.04
N PHE A 219 16.71 -10.17 9.13
CA PHE A 219 17.62 -9.30 9.89
C PHE A 219 18.84 -8.86 9.06
N GLU A 220 19.40 -9.77 8.25
CA GLU A 220 20.48 -9.45 7.32
C GLU A 220 20.05 -8.35 6.33
N LEU A 221 18.86 -8.44 5.75
CA LEU A 221 18.34 -7.41 4.84
C LEU A 221 18.10 -6.08 5.54
N LEU A 222 17.49 -6.08 6.72
CA LEU A 222 17.26 -4.85 7.49
C LEU A 222 18.57 -4.13 7.79
N ARG A 223 19.60 -4.87 8.25
CA ARG A 223 20.93 -4.30 8.48
C ARG A 223 21.54 -3.75 7.19
N PHE A 224 21.35 -4.45 6.07
CA PHE A 224 21.87 -4.03 4.78
C PHE A 224 21.21 -2.74 4.27
N ILE A 225 19.90 -2.57 4.52
CA ILE A 225 19.17 -1.31 4.26
C ILE A 225 19.72 -0.19 5.15
N GLU A 226 19.89 -0.45 6.44
CA GLU A 226 20.40 0.51 7.41
C GLU A 226 21.79 1.04 7.02
N GLU A 227 22.70 0.15 6.64
CA GLU A 227 24.06 0.49 6.20
C GLU A 227 24.07 1.31 4.90
N ALA A 228 23.06 1.17 4.04
CA ALA A 228 22.98 1.86 2.75
C ALA A 228 22.31 3.25 2.82
N THR A 229 21.39 3.48 3.78
CA THR A 229 20.42 4.60 3.75
C THR A 229 20.52 5.59 4.91
N THR A 230 21.42 5.38 5.88
CA THR A 230 21.56 6.18 7.12
C THR A 230 20.32 6.20 8.03
N ILE A 231 19.27 5.44 7.68
CA ILE A 231 17.99 5.40 8.43
C ILE A 231 18.19 4.99 9.89
N SER A 232 19.12 4.08 10.16
CA SER A 232 19.43 3.60 11.52
C SER A 232 19.83 4.74 12.47
N GLU A 233 20.60 5.72 11.99
CA GLU A 233 21.02 6.86 12.82
C GLU A 233 19.83 7.74 13.21
N LYS A 234 18.89 7.94 12.29
CA LYS A 234 17.66 8.70 12.52
C LYS A 234 16.73 7.97 13.49
N ILE A 235 16.57 6.66 13.33
CA ILE A 235 15.79 5.83 14.27
C ILE A 235 16.37 5.93 15.68
N LYS A 236 17.70 5.80 15.83
CA LYS A 236 18.38 5.93 17.14
C LYS A 236 18.21 7.32 17.78
N ARG A 237 17.99 8.37 16.97
CA ARG A 237 17.68 9.73 17.43
C ARG A 237 16.20 9.94 17.77
N GLY A 238 15.36 8.91 17.65
CA GLY A 238 13.94 8.94 18.02
C GLY A 238 12.96 9.00 16.85
N GLU A 239 13.42 8.93 15.60
CA GLU A 239 12.55 8.91 14.42
C GLU A 239 11.96 7.51 14.15
N ILE A 240 11.22 6.97 15.13
CA ILE A 240 10.72 5.58 15.14
C ILE A 240 9.79 5.28 13.95
N HIS A 241 9.07 6.29 13.44
CA HIS A 241 8.20 6.18 12.26
C HIS A 241 8.94 5.75 10.97
N LEU A 242 10.27 5.83 10.94
CA LEU A 242 11.08 5.31 9.84
C LEU A 242 11.12 3.78 9.81
N LEU A 243 10.76 3.08 10.90
CA LEU A 243 10.55 1.64 10.86
C LEU A 243 9.38 1.29 9.92
N ASP A 244 8.28 2.03 10.01
CA ASP A 244 7.14 1.87 9.08
C ASP A 244 7.57 2.16 7.64
N PHE A 245 8.46 3.14 7.42
CA PHE A 245 9.01 3.39 6.09
C PHE A 245 9.80 2.17 5.56
N VAL A 246 10.64 1.57 6.40
CA VAL A 246 11.43 0.39 6.00
C VAL A 246 10.52 -0.78 5.63
N PHE A 247 9.55 -1.11 6.48
CA PHE A 247 8.68 -2.27 6.28
C PHE A 247 7.56 -2.04 5.26
N ASP A 248 6.90 -0.88 5.31
CA ASP A 248 5.76 -0.59 4.44
C ASP A 248 6.19 -0.04 3.08
N VAL A 249 7.42 0.47 2.90
CA VAL A 249 7.87 1.06 1.62
C VAL A 249 9.14 0.40 1.09
N MET A 250 10.26 0.50 1.81
CA MET A 250 11.56 0.08 1.27
C MET A 250 11.61 -1.41 0.93
N LEU A 251 11.16 -2.26 1.86
CA LEU A 251 11.21 -3.71 1.68
C LEU A 251 10.38 -4.17 0.46
N PRO A 252 9.10 -3.81 0.31
CA PRO A 252 8.34 -4.13 -0.90
C PRO A 252 8.97 -3.59 -2.19
N GLU A 253 9.43 -2.34 -2.20
CA GLU A 253 10.01 -1.73 -3.40
C GLU A 253 11.37 -2.36 -3.77
N LEU A 254 12.16 -2.80 -2.80
CA LEU A 254 13.38 -3.56 -3.03
C LEU A 254 13.09 -4.92 -3.65
N LEU A 255 12.08 -5.64 -3.15
CA LEU A 255 11.68 -6.93 -3.71
C LEU A 255 11.20 -6.78 -5.15
N ILE A 256 10.40 -5.74 -5.44
CA ILE A 256 10.02 -5.40 -6.82
C ILE A 256 11.29 -5.18 -7.66
N LYS A 257 12.25 -4.37 -7.18
CA LYS A 257 13.46 -4.08 -7.96
C LYS A 257 14.32 -5.31 -8.22
N ALA A 258 14.49 -6.18 -7.24
CA ALA A 258 15.19 -7.45 -7.43
C ALA A 258 14.49 -8.36 -8.44
N LEU A 259 13.16 -8.42 -8.42
CA LEU A 259 12.36 -9.15 -9.40
C LEU A 259 12.50 -8.55 -10.80
N GLN A 260 12.52 -7.22 -10.92
CA GLN A 260 12.72 -6.52 -12.18
C GLN A 260 14.09 -6.81 -12.81
N GLU A 261 15.14 -6.95 -12.00
CA GLU A 261 16.47 -7.37 -12.48
C GLU A 261 16.49 -8.80 -13.03
N HIS A 262 15.53 -9.63 -12.63
CA HIS A 262 15.31 -10.98 -13.17
C HIS A 262 14.29 -11.02 -14.32
N GLY A 263 13.88 -9.85 -14.85
CA GLY A 263 12.96 -9.75 -15.97
C GLY A 263 11.47 -9.74 -15.61
N ILE A 264 11.13 -9.74 -14.31
CA ILE A 264 9.74 -9.71 -13.85
C ILE A 264 9.23 -8.27 -13.81
N THR A 265 8.11 -7.99 -14.46
CA THR A 265 7.53 -6.63 -14.47
C THR A 265 7.06 -6.19 -13.08
N ARG A 266 6.93 -4.87 -12.85
CA ARG A 266 6.39 -4.38 -11.57
C ARG A 266 4.98 -4.94 -11.32
N PHE A 267 4.12 -4.91 -12.33
CA PHE A 267 2.75 -5.45 -12.22
C PHE A 267 2.77 -6.91 -11.77
N ARG A 268 3.64 -7.73 -12.36
CA ARG A 268 3.77 -9.14 -12.00
C ARG A 268 4.34 -9.33 -10.59
N ALA A 269 5.34 -8.54 -10.20
CA ALA A 269 5.91 -8.57 -8.85
C ALA A 269 4.86 -8.24 -7.78
N GLU A 270 3.98 -7.27 -8.02
CA GLU A 270 2.87 -6.93 -7.12
C GLU A 270 1.87 -8.10 -6.99
N GLN A 271 1.55 -8.79 -8.09
CA GLN A 271 0.72 -10.00 -8.04
C GLN A 271 1.35 -11.09 -7.17
N MET A 272 2.65 -11.35 -7.36
CA MET A 272 3.36 -12.36 -6.57
C MET A 272 3.33 -11.99 -5.07
N MET A 273 3.57 -10.71 -4.72
CA MET A 273 3.52 -10.21 -3.33
C MET A 273 2.15 -10.44 -2.70
N ALA A 274 1.09 -10.13 -3.45
CA ALA A 274 -0.27 -10.22 -2.95
C ALA A 274 -0.78 -11.66 -2.82
N CYS A 275 -0.31 -12.57 -3.67
CA CYS A 275 -0.62 -13.99 -3.56
C CYS A 275 0.19 -14.70 -2.46
N GLY A 276 1.20 -14.05 -1.88
CA GLY A 276 2.14 -14.69 -0.97
C GLY A 276 3.10 -15.66 -1.67
N ASN A 277 3.13 -15.63 -3.00
CA ASN A 277 3.98 -16.49 -3.83
C ASN A 277 5.35 -15.84 -4.10
N ILE A 278 5.84 -15.05 -3.15
CA ILE A 278 7.20 -14.55 -3.18
C ILE A 278 8.02 -15.45 -2.28
N PHE A 279 8.72 -16.37 -2.93
CA PHE A 279 9.65 -17.36 -2.36
C PHE A 279 8.98 -18.57 -1.71
#